data_AF-A0AAV9ZLU6-F1
#
_entry.id   AF-A0AAV9ZLU6-F1
#
_cell.length_a   1.000
_cell.length_b   1.000
_cell.length_c   1.000
_cell.angle_alpha   90.00
_cell.angle_beta   90.00
_cell.angle_gamma   90.00
#
_symmetry.space_group_name_H-M   'P 1'
#
loop_
_entity.id
_entity.type
_entity.pdbx_description
1 polymer ?
#
loop_
_entity_poly.entity_id
_entity_poly.type
_entity_poly.pdbx_seq_one_letter_code
_entity_poly.pdbx_strand_id
1 'polypeptide(L)'
;HPLWYIRAAMYLVGILHTRHHVTFSACDLILRVFKFVFENAPSDSFRGASTMPKTLITVLSALDMTDKFVVHPICYNCHRMFDPNLGSDGFCSACEIPLFDTVASVPVANSLPLGDTAVRPVPAAKPIRVSPLQLPSHGLIEFFKRPGMFQAMNAWKTRLVVPGEMRCMQDGEVWKSIKGPDGESFFHGPSAEKEIRVGVTLSLDWCFRFGRKTSNYGPSHSSGV
;
A
#
# COMPACT_ATOMS: atom_id res chain seq x y z
N HIS A 1 -0.24 18.09 -11.34
CA HIS A 1 0.49 18.82 -12.43
C HIS A 1 -0.27 20.10 -12.82
N PRO A 2 0.34 21.25 -13.14
CA PRO A 2 -0.38 22.47 -13.54
C PRO A 2 -1.02 22.40 -14.94
N LEU A 3 -0.40 21.69 -15.89
CA LEU A 3 -0.87 21.57 -17.28
C LEU A 3 -1.97 20.52 -17.45
N TRP A 4 -3.06 20.88 -18.13
CA TRP A 4 -4.26 20.04 -18.29
C TRP A 4 -4.01 18.77 -19.13
N TYR A 5 -3.23 18.87 -20.21
CA TYR A 5 -2.96 17.75 -21.12
C TYR A 5 -2.09 16.68 -20.45
N ILE A 6 -1.16 17.09 -19.58
CA ILE A 6 -0.37 16.15 -18.76
C ILE A 6 -1.28 15.46 -17.74
N ARG A 7 -2.24 16.18 -17.11
CA ARG A 7 -3.24 15.53 -16.23
C ARG A 7 -4.06 14.49 -16.99
N ALA A 8 -4.53 14.81 -18.20
CA ALA A 8 -5.31 13.89 -19.02
C ALA A 8 -4.53 12.61 -19.35
N ALA A 9 -3.26 12.74 -19.76
CA ALA A 9 -2.38 11.59 -20.01
C ALA A 9 -2.12 10.76 -18.74
N MET A 10 -1.90 11.42 -17.59
CA MET A 10 -1.74 10.76 -16.31
C MET A 10 -2.99 9.97 -15.89
N TYR A 11 -4.18 10.55 -16.03
CA TYR A 11 -5.44 9.86 -15.73
C TYR A 11 -5.68 8.68 -16.67
N LEU A 12 -5.43 8.84 -17.98
CA LEU A 12 -5.57 7.76 -18.95
C LEU A 12 -4.68 6.56 -18.57
N VAL A 13 -3.40 6.81 -18.31
CA VAL A 13 -2.45 5.76 -17.93
C VAL A 13 -2.81 5.14 -16.58
N GLY A 14 -3.25 5.95 -15.61
CA GLY A 14 -3.76 5.46 -14.33
C GLY A 14 -4.97 4.54 -14.47
N ILE A 15 -5.95 4.90 -15.30
CA ILE A 15 -7.14 4.07 -15.58
C ILE A 15 -6.76 2.79 -16.33
N LEU A 16 -5.88 2.87 -17.32
CA LEU A 16 -5.38 1.70 -18.06
C LEU A 16 -4.70 0.71 -17.13
N HIS A 17 -3.84 1.19 -16.22
CA HIS A 17 -3.23 0.32 -15.23
C HIS A 17 -4.26 -0.28 -14.27
N THR A 18 -5.09 0.55 -13.65
CA THR A 18 -5.99 0.11 -12.56
C THR A 18 -7.15 -0.75 -13.03
N ARG A 19 -7.74 -0.45 -14.20
CA ARG A 19 -8.93 -1.13 -14.73
C ARG A 19 -8.60 -2.25 -15.71
N HIS A 20 -7.55 -2.07 -16.51
CA HIS A 20 -7.20 -3.01 -17.58
C HIS A 20 -5.92 -3.80 -17.30
N HIS A 21 -5.31 -3.62 -16.12
CA HIS A 21 -4.10 -4.34 -15.68
C HIS A 21 -2.95 -4.26 -16.70
N VAL A 22 -2.85 -3.12 -17.42
CA VAL A 22 -1.75 -2.87 -18.34
C VAL A 22 -0.43 -2.91 -17.56
N THR A 23 0.58 -3.56 -18.13
CA THR A 23 1.88 -3.76 -17.47
C THR A 23 2.60 -2.44 -17.23
N PHE A 24 3.49 -2.40 -16.22
CA PHE A 24 4.29 -1.21 -15.91
C PHE A 24 5.11 -0.73 -17.10
N SER A 25 5.78 -1.65 -17.80
CA SER A 25 6.60 -1.33 -18.97
C SER A 25 5.79 -0.73 -20.12
N ALA A 26 4.56 -1.21 -20.33
CA ALA A 26 3.67 -0.66 -21.35
C ALA A 26 3.18 0.74 -20.97
N CYS A 27 2.83 0.98 -19.70
CA CYS A 27 2.45 2.30 -19.21
C CYS A 27 3.60 3.32 -19.35
N ASP A 28 4.82 2.92 -19.00
CA ASP A 28 6.02 3.75 -19.17
C ASP A 28 6.28 4.09 -20.63
N LEU A 29 6.11 3.11 -21.53
CA LEU A 29 6.25 3.33 -22.97
C LEU A 29 5.22 4.35 -23.47
N ILE A 30 3.95 4.20 -23.08
CA ILE A 30 2.86 5.12 -23.45
C ILE A 30 3.19 6.55 -22.98
N LEU A 31 3.67 6.72 -21.74
CA LEU A 31 4.06 8.03 -21.22
C LEU A 31 5.22 8.66 -22.01
N ARG A 32 6.23 7.86 -22.38
CA ARG A 32 7.34 8.33 -23.21
C ARG A 32 6.89 8.73 -24.62
N VAL A 33 5.99 7.96 -25.22
CA VAL A 33 5.41 8.27 -26.54
C VAL A 33 4.62 9.58 -26.47
N PHE A 34 3.75 9.75 -25.48
CA PHE A 34 3.01 11.01 -25.30
C PHE A 34 3.96 12.19 -25.10
N LYS A 35 4.99 12.02 -24.26
CA LYS A 35 6.01 13.05 -24.07
C LYS A 35 6.67 13.44 -25.39
N PHE A 36 7.11 12.47 -26.17
CA PHE A 36 7.74 12.70 -27.48
C PHE A 36 6.81 13.44 -28.45
N VAL A 37 5.53 13.05 -28.52
CA VAL A 37 4.53 13.70 -29.37
C VAL A 37 4.31 15.16 -28.96
N PHE A 38 4.21 15.44 -27.66
CA PHE A 38 4.00 16.80 -27.17
C PHE A 38 5.25 17.69 -27.31
N GLU A 39 6.46 17.13 -27.21
CA GLU A 39 7.71 17.88 -27.42
C GLU A 39 7.95 18.25 -28.89
N ASN A 40 7.47 17.45 -29.83
CA ASN A 40 7.64 17.69 -31.27
C ASN A 40 6.42 18.33 -31.94
N ALA A 41 5.38 18.67 -31.18
CA ALA A 41 4.21 19.34 -31.71
C ALA A 41 4.54 20.80 -32.07
N PRO A 42 4.23 21.29 -33.28
CA PRO A 42 4.62 22.62 -33.76
C PRO A 42 3.88 23.79 -33.08
N SER A 43 2.98 23.52 -32.13
CA SER A 43 2.18 24.54 -31.45
C SER A 43 2.78 24.91 -30.09
N ASP A 44 2.97 26.21 -29.84
CA ASP A 44 3.39 26.78 -28.54
C ASP A 44 2.47 26.40 -27.36
N SER A 45 1.28 25.85 -27.64
CA SER A 45 0.32 25.36 -26.66
C SER A 45 0.82 24.19 -25.79
N PHE A 46 1.86 23.46 -26.22
CA PHE A 46 2.43 22.31 -25.49
C PHE A 46 3.78 22.62 -24.81
N ARG A 47 4.11 23.90 -24.63
CA ARG A 47 5.26 24.30 -23.80
C ARG A 47 5.13 23.68 -22.40
N GLY A 48 6.19 23.01 -21.95
CA GLY A 48 6.23 22.29 -20.67
C GLY A 48 6.10 20.78 -20.75
N ALA A 49 6.02 20.18 -21.94
CA ALA A 49 6.02 18.72 -22.12
C ALA A 49 7.24 18.01 -21.47
N SER A 50 8.36 18.73 -21.27
CA SER A 50 9.55 18.21 -20.61
C SER A 50 9.30 17.77 -19.16
N THR A 51 8.31 18.35 -18.47
CA THR A 51 7.94 18.04 -17.08
C THR A 51 6.98 16.86 -16.95
N MET A 52 6.60 16.21 -18.06
CA MET A 52 5.72 15.04 -18.04
C MET A 52 6.39 13.84 -17.36
N PRO A 53 5.68 13.13 -16.46
CA PRO A 53 6.16 11.89 -15.86
C PRO A 53 6.56 10.85 -16.91
N LYS A 54 7.70 10.18 -16.71
CA LYS A 54 8.21 9.14 -17.61
C LYS A 54 7.88 7.72 -17.16
N THR A 55 7.50 7.56 -15.90
CA THR A 55 7.22 6.26 -15.28
C THR A 55 5.85 6.28 -14.62
N LEU A 56 5.22 5.11 -14.60
CA LEU A 56 3.94 4.89 -13.95
C LEU A 56 4.01 5.16 -12.44
N ILE A 57 5.14 4.85 -11.79
CA ILE A 57 5.35 5.13 -10.36
C ILE A 57 5.20 6.63 -10.08
N THR A 58 5.81 7.48 -10.92
CA THR A 58 5.67 8.94 -10.79
C THR A 58 4.23 9.39 -11.03
N VAL A 59 3.51 8.75 -11.97
CA VAL A 59 2.09 9.04 -12.20
C VAL A 59 1.23 8.66 -11.00
N LEU A 60 1.40 7.44 -10.46
CA LEU A 60 0.67 6.96 -9.29
C LEU A 60 0.94 7.85 -8.08
N SER A 61 2.21 8.23 -7.84
CA SER A 61 2.59 9.13 -6.76
C SER A 61 1.97 10.51 -6.91
N ALA A 62 2.00 11.08 -8.13
CA ALA A 62 1.42 12.39 -8.40
C ALA A 62 -0.12 12.42 -8.38
N LEU A 63 -0.77 11.24 -8.44
CA LEU A 63 -2.22 11.08 -8.28
C LEU A 63 -2.61 10.55 -6.88
N ASP A 64 -1.66 10.43 -5.95
CA ASP A 64 -1.84 9.82 -4.62
C ASP A 64 -2.48 8.42 -4.66
N MET A 65 -2.21 7.67 -5.74
CA MET A 65 -2.63 6.28 -5.93
C MET A 65 -1.56 5.27 -5.54
N THR A 66 -0.50 5.72 -4.85
CA THR A 66 0.52 4.82 -4.31
C THR A 66 -0.02 4.07 -3.10
N ASP A 67 0.36 2.81 -3.01
CA ASP A 67 0.08 1.99 -1.84
C ASP A 67 0.71 2.59 -0.57
N LYS A 68 -0.12 2.81 0.46
CA LYS A 68 0.28 3.38 1.75
C LYS A 68 0.57 2.30 2.80
N PHE A 69 1.22 1.21 2.41
CA PHE A 69 1.66 0.15 3.32
C PHE A 69 3.18 0.12 3.44
N VAL A 70 3.65 -0.32 4.60
CA VAL A 70 5.07 -0.60 4.86
C VAL A 70 5.30 -2.08 4.63
N VAL A 71 6.35 -2.42 3.91
CA VAL A 71 6.71 -3.80 3.62
C VAL A 71 7.66 -4.29 4.72
N HIS A 72 7.21 -5.27 5.51
CA HIS A 72 7.99 -5.83 6.60
C HIS A 72 8.64 -7.17 6.19
N PRO A 73 9.92 -7.41 6.49
CA PRO A 73 10.52 -8.73 6.37
C PRO A 73 9.87 -9.70 7.37
N ILE A 74 9.60 -10.92 6.91
CA ILE A 74 9.01 -11.98 7.74
C ILE A 74 9.86 -13.23 7.72
N CYS A 75 9.99 -13.88 8.87
CA CYS A 75 10.61 -15.20 8.96
C CYS A 75 9.74 -16.23 8.22
N TYR A 76 10.30 -17.02 7.31
CA TYR A 76 9.51 -17.99 6.56
C TYR A 76 9.04 -19.20 7.39
N ASN A 77 9.68 -19.46 8.53
CA ASN A 77 9.34 -20.56 9.42
C ASN A 77 8.30 -20.15 10.48
N CYS A 78 8.59 -19.13 11.31
CA CYS A 78 7.70 -18.70 12.40
C CYS A 78 6.80 -17.51 12.05
N HIS A 79 6.92 -16.93 10.85
CA HIS A 79 6.13 -15.78 10.36
C HIS A 79 6.19 -14.53 11.25
N ARG A 80 7.18 -14.43 12.13
CA ARG A 80 7.43 -13.22 12.91
C ARG A 80 7.83 -12.07 11.97
N MET A 81 7.19 -10.91 12.17
CA MET A 81 7.49 -9.67 11.44
C MET A 81 8.66 -8.94 12.11
N PHE A 82 9.49 -8.30 11.28
CA PHE A 82 10.66 -7.53 11.69
C PHE A 82 10.60 -6.09 11.15
N ASP A 83 11.46 -5.22 11.66
CA ASP A 83 11.53 -3.82 11.21
C ASP A 83 12.01 -3.75 9.75
N PRO A 84 11.42 -2.87 8.91
CA PRO A 84 11.86 -2.70 7.52
C PRO A 84 13.31 -2.19 7.38
N ASN A 85 13.86 -1.55 8.40
CA ASN A 85 15.23 -1.02 8.41
C ASN A 85 16.25 -2.02 9.00
N LEU A 86 15.84 -3.27 9.23
CA LEU A 86 16.77 -4.31 9.66
C LEU A 86 17.88 -4.47 8.59
N GLY A 87 19.14 -4.48 9.03
CA GLY A 87 20.28 -4.69 8.13
C GLY A 87 20.18 -6.01 7.35
N SER A 88 20.85 -6.06 6.20
CA SER A 88 20.84 -7.20 5.27
C SER A 88 21.30 -8.52 5.89
N ASP A 89 22.02 -8.47 7.00
CA ASP A 89 22.52 -9.65 7.73
C ASP A 89 21.55 -10.06 8.88
N GLY A 90 20.29 -9.66 8.78
CA GLY A 90 19.27 -9.93 9.79
C GLY A 90 18.89 -11.40 9.88
N PHE A 91 18.90 -11.94 11.10
CA PHE A 91 18.44 -13.29 11.42
C PHE A 91 17.14 -13.25 12.22
N CYS A 92 16.34 -14.32 12.10
CA CYS A 92 15.18 -14.50 12.95
C CYS A 92 15.62 -14.81 14.39
N SER A 93 15.19 -14.00 15.36
CA SER A 93 15.51 -14.21 16.79
C SER A 93 14.96 -15.51 17.40
N ALA A 94 14.01 -16.18 16.73
CA ALA A 94 13.40 -17.41 17.24
C ALA A 94 13.82 -18.67 16.46
N CYS A 95 14.17 -18.54 15.19
CA CYS A 95 14.52 -19.68 14.33
C CYS A 95 15.98 -19.67 13.88
N GLU A 96 16.71 -18.58 14.14
CA GLU A 96 18.12 -18.38 13.75
C GLU A 96 18.38 -18.54 12.25
N ILE A 97 17.34 -18.41 11.43
CA ILE A 97 17.42 -18.45 9.97
C ILE A 97 17.62 -17.05 9.38
N PRO A 98 18.35 -16.91 8.27
CA PRO A 98 18.51 -15.64 7.58
C PRO A 98 17.16 -15.14 7.05
N LEU A 99 16.91 -13.84 7.21
CA LEU A 99 15.70 -13.18 6.70
C LEU A 99 15.86 -12.66 5.27
N PHE A 100 17.11 -12.44 4.85
CA PHE A 100 17.46 -11.91 3.54
C PHE A 100 18.17 -12.96 2.71
N ASP A 101 17.95 -12.90 1.40
CA ASP A 101 18.72 -13.67 0.46
C ASP A 101 20.13 -13.08 0.44
N THR A 102 21.09 -13.83 0.96
CA THR A 102 22.50 -13.52 0.79
C THR A 102 22.81 -13.75 -0.66
N VAL A 103 22.67 -12.70 -1.47
CA VAL A 103 23.18 -12.70 -2.84
C VAL A 103 24.70 -12.83 -2.72
N ALA A 104 25.17 -14.07 -2.62
CA ALA A 104 26.54 -14.40 -2.96
C ALA A 104 26.72 -13.79 -4.35
N SER A 105 27.68 -12.88 -4.46
CA SER A 105 28.11 -12.27 -5.70
C SER A 105 28.17 -13.36 -6.77
N VAL A 106 27.15 -13.42 -7.64
CA VAL A 106 27.23 -14.28 -8.82
C VAL A 106 28.39 -13.68 -9.61
N PRO A 107 29.52 -14.38 -9.78
CA PRO A 107 30.51 -13.90 -10.71
C PRO A 107 29.82 -13.98 -12.05
N VAL A 108 29.55 -12.82 -12.66
CA VAL A 108 29.11 -12.75 -14.05
C VAL A 108 30.31 -13.19 -14.89
N ALA A 109 30.54 -14.50 -14.95
CA ALA A 109 31.32 -15.11 -16.01
C ALA A 109 30.45 -14.98 -17.26
N ASN A 110 30.70 -13.92 -18.02
CA ASN A 110 30.41 -13.70 -19.45
C ASN A 110 29.80 -12.30 -19.71
N SER A 111 30.64 -11.28 -19.62
CA SER A 111 30.50 -10.11 -20.49
C SER A 111 31.88 -9.69 -20.98
N LEU A 112 32.01 -9.70 -22.30
CA LEU A 112 33.16 -9.25 -23.08
C LEU A 112 33.71 -7.89 -22.59
N PRO A 113 35.02 -7.61 -22.76
CA PRO A 113 35.62 -6.38 -22.27
C PRO A 113 35.26 -5.23 -23.20
N LEU A 114 34.17 -4.52 -22.91
CA LEU A 114 34.00 -3.15 -23.37
C LEU A 114 34.00 -2.24 -22.14
N GLY A 115 34.97 -1.32 -22.14
CA GLY A 115 35.26 -0.44 -21.03
C GLY A 115 34.06 0.36 -20.56
N ASP A 116 33.73 0.19 -19.29
CA ASP A 116 33.50 1.28 -18.34
C ASP A 116 33.44 0.64 -16.96
N THR A 117 34.37 1.00 -16.08
CA THR A 117 34.39 0.57 -14.67
C THR A 117 33.31 1.30 -13.89
N ALA A 118 32.05 1.12 -14.28
CA ALA A 118 30.92 1.45 -13.44
C ALA A 118 30.70 0.28 -12.48
N VAL A 119 31.22 0.41 -11.25
CA VAL A 119 30.85 -0.45 -10.13
C VAL A 119 29.34 -0.34 -9.98
N ARG A 120 28.58 -1.31 -10.52
CA ARG A 120 27.14 -1.40 -10.27
C ARG A 120 26.98 -1.58 -8.75
N PRO A 121 26.17 -0.74 -8.06
CA PRO A 121 25.94 -0.92 -6.65
C PRO A 121 25.43 -2.33 -6.40
N VAL A 122 26.04 -3.02 -5.42
CA VAL A 122 25.61 -4.35 -4.99
C VAL A 122 24.11 -4.26 -4.71
N PRO A 123 23.26 -5.11 -5.32
CA PRO A 123 21.84 -5.08 -5.04
C PRO A 123 21.64 -5.27 -3.54
N ALA A 124 20.90 -4.35 -2.91
CA ALA A 124 20.53 -4.50 -1.50
C ALA A 124 19.91 -5.90 -1.31
N ALA A 125 20.36 -6.63 -0.28
CA ALA A 125 19.88 -7.98 -0.01
C ALA A 125 18.35 -7.97 0.10
N LYS A 126 17.69 -8.84 -0.67
CA LYS A 126 16.23 -8.86 -0.73
C LYS A 126 15.69 -9.78 0.37
N PRO A 127 14.69 -9.36 1.16
CA PRO A 127 14.05 -10.26 2.11
C PRO A 127 13.50 -11.50 1.39
N ILE A 128 13.69 -12.67 1.99
CA ILE A 128 13.20 -13.96 1.45
C ILE A 128 11.66 -13.97 1.41
N ARG A 129 11.03 -13.37 2.42
CA ARG A 129 9.59 -13.15 2.47
C ARG A 129 9.27 -11.79 3.05
N VAL A 130 8.17 -11.23 2.58
CA VAL A 130 7.66 -9.95 3.03
C VAL A 130 6.18 -10.00 3.32
N SER A 131 5.71 -9.13 4.21
CA SER A 131 4.30 -8.86 4.43
C SER A 131 4.06 -7.36 4.32
N PRO A 132 3.14 -6.91 3.45
CA PRO A 132 2.66 -5.53 3.51
C PRO A 132 1.84 -5.35 4.81
N LEU A 133 2.10 -4.28 5.54
CA LEU A 133 1.36 -3.89 6.73
C LEU A 133 0.99 -2.41 6.64
N GLN A 134 -0.27 -2.12 6.88
CA GLN A 134 -0.75 -0.77 7.12
C GLN A 134 -1.42 -0.72 8.48
N LEU A 135 -0.94 0.17 9.34
CA LEU A 135 -1.56 0.37 10.66
C LEU A 135 -2.98 0.95 10.48
N PRO A 136 -3.96 0.47 11.27
CA PRO A 136 -5.32 1.00 11.23
C PRO A 136 -5.38 2.52 11.43
N SER A 137 -4.48 3.08 12.24
CA SER A 137 -4.37 4.52 12.47
C SER A 137 -4.20 5.31 11.17
N HIS A 138 -3.40 4.83 10.22
CA HIS A 138 -3.23 5.46 8.92
C HIS A 138 -4.49 5.36 8.05
N GLY A 139 -5.16 4.20 8.08
CA GLY A 139 -6.41 4.00 7.33
C GLY A 139 -7.57 4.84 7.86
N LEU A 140 -7.67 5.01 9.19
CA LEU A 140 -8.74 5.78 9.83
C LEU A 140 -8.69 7.26 9.45
N ILE A 141 -7.50 7.86 9.32
CA ILE A 141 -7.37 9.27 8.91
C ILE A 141 -8.00 9.48 7.53
N GLU A 142 -7.63 8.66 6.54
CA GLU A 142 -8.18 8.74 5.19
C GLU A 142 -9.68 8.41 5.15
N PHE A 143 -10.12 7.51 6.02
CA PHE A 143 -11.53 7.18 6.17
C PHE A 143 -12.34 8.40 6.66
N PHE A 144 -11.89 9.09 7.71
CA PHE A 144 -12.58 10.25 8.27
C PHE A 144 -12.49 11.52 7.41
N LYS A 145 -11.51 11.62 6.50
CA LYS A 145 -11.44 12.72 5.51
C LYS A 145 -12.62 12.73 4.54
N ARG A 146 -13.35 11.62 4.39
CA ARG A 146 -14.50 11.53 3.49
C ARG A 146 -15.66 12.38 4.02
N PRO A 147 -16.27 13.24 3.17
CA PRO A 147 -17.37 14.07 3.61
C PRO A 147 -18.54 13.21 4.10
N GLY A 148 -19.11 13.57 5.26
CA GLY A 148 -20.23 12.84 5.87
C GLY A 148 -19.84 11.62 6.72
N MET A 149 -18.56 11.22 6.74
CA MET A 149 -18.15 9.99 7.45
C MET A 149 -18.26 10.12 8.97
N PHE A 150 -17.95 11.30 9.51
CA PHE A 150 -18.07 11.58 10.95
C PHE A 150 -19.50 11.40 11.44
N GLN A 151 -20.49 11.88 10.66
CA GLN A 151 -21.91 11.73 10.96
C GLN A 151 -22.35 10.27 10.83
N ALA A 152 -21.95 9.60 9.74
CA ALA A 152 -22.27 8.19 9.52
C ALA A 152 -21.77 7.29 10.66
N MET A 153 -20.54 7.53 11.15
CA MET A 153 -19.95 6.78 12.26
C MET A 153 -20.65 7.01 13.60
N ASN A 154 -21.32 8.14 13.78
CA ASN A 154 -22.10 8.43 15.00
C ASN A 154 -23.60 8.15 14.83
N ALA A 155 -24.08 7.83 13.62
CA ALA A 155 -25.51 7.66 13.35
C ALA A 155 -26.17 6.55 14.17
N TRP A 156 -25.39 5.57 14.64
CA TRP A 156 -25.89 4.52 15.51
C TRP A 156 -26.35 5.04 16.89
N LYS A 157 -25.82 6.19 17.35
CA LYS A 157 -26.18 6.80 18.65
C LYS A 157 -27.62 7.35 18.66
N THR A 158 -28.09 7.85 17.52
CA THR A 158 -29.43 8.46 17.38
C THR A 158 -30.46 7.47 16.80
N ARG A 159 -30.04 6.25 16.47
CA ARG A 159 -30.92 5.23 15.91
C ARG A 159 -31.86 4.68 16.98
N LEU A 160 -33.13 4.48 16.61
CA LEU A 160 -34.10 3.76 17.44
C LEU A 160 -33.73 2.27 17.52
N VAL A 161 -33.57 1.78 18.75
CA VAL A 161 -33.33 0.35 19.03
C VAL A 161 -34.66 -0.31 19.37
N VAL A 162 -35.03 -1.35 18.62
CA VAL A 162 -36.21 -2.18 18.90
C VAL A 162 -35.78 -3.30 19.86
N PRO A 163 -36.39 -3.41 21.06
CA PRO A 163 -36.06 -4.49 21.99
C PRO A 163 -36.27 -5.87 21.35
N GLY A 164 -35.30 -6.77 21.51
CA GLY A 164 -35.37 -8.15 21.00
C GLY A 164 -34.87 -8.35 19.57
N GLU A 165 -34.60 -7.28 18.81
CA GLU A 165 -34.02 -7.37 17.47
C GLU A 165 -32.56 -6.87 17.45
N MET A 166 -31.66 -7.66 16.87
CA MET A 166 -30.27 -7.28 16.64
C MET A 166 -30.08 -6.94 15.16
N ARG A 167 -29.98 -5.65 14.84
CA ARG A 167 -29.85 -5.19 13.44
C ARG A 167 -28.42 -4.81 13.08
N CYS A 168 -27.59 -4.48 14.06
CA CYS A 168 -26.19 -4.16 13.86
C CYS A 168 -25.32 -4.57 15.05
N MET A 169 -23.99 -4.51 14.89
CA MET A 169 -23.03 -4.88 15.94
C MET A 169 -23.22 -4.09 17.25
N GLN A 170 -23.70 -2.85 17.16
CA GLN A 170 -23.93 -1.97 18.31
C GLN A 170 -25.14 -2.40 19.16
N ASP A 171 -26.02 -3.27 18.65
CA ASP A 171 -27.13 -3.83 19.43
C ASP A 171 -26.67 -4.93 20.40
N GLY A 172 -25.47 -5.47 20.18
CA GLY A 172 -24.89 -6.55 20.97
C GLY A 172 -24.64 -6.14 22.43
N GLU A 173 -24.69 -7.13 23.32
CA GLU A 173 -24.51 -6.94 24.76
C GLU A 173 -23.15 -6.29 25.10
N VAL A 174 -22.07 -6.74 24.43
CA VAL A 174 -20.71 -6.22 24.63
C VAL A 174 -20.66 -4.72 24.41
N TRP A 175 -21.36 -4.19 23.40
CA TRP A 175 -21.35 -2.74 23.11
C TRP A 175 -22.03 -1.92 24.23
N LYS A 176 -22.97 -2.54 24.95
CA LYS A 176 -23.74 -1.92 26.03
C LYS A 176 -23.05 -2.05 27.38
N SER A 177 -22.32 -3.15 27.62
CA SER A 177 -21.75 -3.49 28.92
C SER A 177 -20.24 -3.22 29.04
N ILE A 178 -19.54 -2.97 27.94
CA ILE A 178 -18.10 -2.70 27.99
C ILE A 178 -17.79 -1.43 28.79
N LYS A 179 -16.87 -1.57 29.74
CA LYS A 179 -16.40 -0.45 30.57
C LYS A 179 -15.11 0.12 30.01
N GLY A 180 -15.00 1.45 30.04
CA GLY A 180 -13.76 2.14 29.75
C GLY A 180 -12.78 2.10 30.93
N PRO A 181 -11.58 2.69 30.77
CA PRO A 181 -10.60 2.81 31.84
C PRO A 181 -11.13 3.50 33.10
N ASP A 182 -12.08 4.42 32.92
CA ASP A 182 -12.71 5.21 33.99
C ASP A 182 -13.81 4.44 34.75
N GLY A 183 -14.08 3.18 34.40
CA GLY A 183 -15.15 2.36 34.99
C GLY A 183 -16.55 2.63 34.43
N GLU A 184 -16.73 3.73 33.69
CA GLU A 184 -17.96 4.10 32.98
C GLU A 184 -18.16 3.31 31.68
N SER A 185 -19.39 3.31 31.16
CA SER A 185 -19.71 2.65 29.89
C SER A 185 -18.90 3.23 28.73
N PHE A 186 -18.14 2.40 28.01
CA PHE A 186 -17.27 2.86 26.94
C PHE A 186 -18.07 3.44 25.77
N PHE A 187 -19.22 2.92 25.36
CA PHE A 187 -19.92 3.52 24.21
C PHE A 187 -21.00 4.55 24.56
N HIS A 188 -21.49 4.53 25.80
CA HIS A 188 -22.66 5.31 26.24
C HIS A 188 -22.38 6.33 27.36
N GLY A 189 -21.16 6.38 27.89
CA GLY A 189 -20.81 7.31 28.97
C GLY A 189 -20.73 8.78 28.53
N PRO A 190 -20.72 9.74 29.47
CA PRO A 190 -20.68 11.19 29.18
C PRO A 190 -19.42 11.62 28.40
N SER A 191 -18.32 10.87 28.54
CA SER A 191 -17.10 11.08 27.75
C SER A 191 -17.28 10.69 26.27
N ALA A 192 -18.15 9.72 25.97
CA ALA A 192 -18.42 9.25 24.61
C ALA A 192 -19.19 10.27 23.73
N GLU A 193 -19.74 11.34 24.31
CA GLU A 193 -20.34 12.44 23.56
C GLU A 193 -19.30 13.39 22.96
N LYS A 194 -18.12 13.48 23.58
CA LYS A 194 -17.04 14.39 23.17
C LYS A 194 -16.10 13.79 22.13
N GLU A 195 -16.09 12.47 21.99
CA GLU A 195 -15.19 11.75 21.09
C GLU A 195 -15.90 10.67 20.24
N ILE A 196 -15.29 10.31 19.10
CA ILE A 196 -15.72 9.14 18.34
C ILE A 196 -15.02 7.91 18.89
N ARG A 197 -15.83 6.98 19.40
CA ARG A 197 -15.36 5.66 19.82
C ARG A 197 -15.68 4.65 18.72
N VAL A 198 -14.64 4.06 18.15
CA VAL A 198 -14.74 3.11 17.04
C VAL A 198 -14.51 1.71 17.58
N GLY A 199 -15.50 0.82 17.40
CA GLY A 199 -15.27 -0.61 17.58
C GLY A 199 -14.67 -1.18 16.30
N VAL A 200 -13.51 -1.83 16.42
CA VAL A 200 -12.82 -2.47 15.30
C VAL A 200 -12.98 -3.98 15.44
N THR A 201 -13.57 -4.61 14.45
CA THR A 201 -13.62 -6.08 14.35
C THR A 201 -12.47 -6.55 13.46
N LEU A 202 -11.54 -7.29 14.06
CA LEU A 202 -10.46 -7.94 13.31
C LEU A 202 -10.88 -9.37 13.01
N SER A 203 -11.22 -9.65 11.76
CA SER A 203 -11.42 -11.01 11.28
C SER A 203 -10.13 -11.50 10.64
N LEU A 204 -9.50 -12.50 11.26
CA LEU A 204 -8.33 -13.17 10.71
C LEU A 204 -8.80 -14.36 9.87
N ASP A 205 -8.81 -14.19 8.56
CA ASP A 205 -8.90 -15.34 7.66
C ASP A 205 -7.51 -15.99 7.55
N TRP A 206 -7.34 -17.08 8.29
CA TRP A 206 -6.21 -18.03 8.26
C TRP A 206 -5.84 -18.59 6.88
N CYS A 207 -6.49 -18.14 5.79
CA CYS A 207 -6.11 -18.46 4.42
C CYS A 207 -4.72 -17.90 4.01
N PHE A 208 -4.03 -17.15 4.89
CA PHE A 208 -2.57 -16.96 4.86
C PHE A 208 -1.78 -18.24 5.23
N ARG A 209 -2.20 -19.41 4.74
CA ARG A 209 -1.24 -20.50 4.52
C ARG A 209 -0.30 -20.02 3.43
N PHE A 210 0.86 -19.51 3.85
CA PHE A 210 2.03 -19.18 3.03
C PHE A 210 2.63 -20.43 2.37
N GLY A 211 1.83 -21.16 1.60
CA GLY A 211 2.32 -22.04 0.56
C GLY A 211 3.00 -21.16 -0.48
N ARG A 212 4.19 -21.56 -0.92
CA ARG A 212 4.74 -21.10 -2.20
C ARG A 212 3.70 -21.39 -3.28
N LYS A 213 2.75 -20.49 -3.51
CA LYS A 213 2.13 -20.35 -4.81
C LYS A 213 2.96 -19.32 -5.55
N THR A 214 4.14 -19.78 -5.99
CA THR A 214 4.71 -19.36 -7.26
C THR A 214 3.72 -19.77 -8.35
N SER A 215 2.54 -19.15 -8.39
CA SER A 215 1.74 -19.22 -9.58
C SER A 215 2.32 -18.16 -10.50
N ASN A 216 2.66 -18.54 -11.73
CA ASN A 216 3.08 -17.62 -12.79
C ASN A 216 2.01 -16.56 -13.14
N TYR A 217 0.89 -16.53 -12.40
CA TYR A 217 -0.27 -15.66 -12.57
C TYR A 217 -0.62 -14.84 -11.32
N GLY A 218 0.20 -14.89 -10.26
CA GLY A 218 0.02 -14.01 -9.10
C GLY A 218 0.69 -12.67 -9.42
N PRO A 219 -0.05 -11.55 -9.53
CA PRO A 219 0.57 -10.27 -9.79
C PRO A 219 1.50 -9.94 -8.63
N SER A 220 2.79 -9.81 -8.95
CA SER A 220 3.82 -9.19 -8.13
C SER A 220 3.41 -7.75 -7.86
N HIS A 221 2.50 -7.52 -6.91
CA HIS A 221 2.40 -6.23 -6.28
C HIS A 221 3.71 -6.03 -5.50
N SER A 222 4.49 -5.03 -5.90
CA SER A 222 5.72 -4.58 -5.23
C SER A 222 7.01 -5.38 -5.47
N SER A 223 7.38 -5.60 -6.72
CA SER A 223 8.80 -5.59 -7.12
C SER A 223 8.97 -5.02 -8.52
N GLY A 224 8.80 -3.69 -8.62
CA GLY A 224 9.33 -2.95 -9.75
C GLY A 224 10.84 -3.07 -9.77
N VAL A 225 11.36 -3.69 -10.84
CA VAL A 225 12.70 -3.44 -11.34
C VAL A 225 12.62 -2.22 -12.25
#